data_AF-A0A7S2D9M8-F1
#
_entry.id   AF-A0A7S2D9M8-F1
#
_cell.length_a   1.000
_cell.length_b   1.000
_cell.length_c   1.000
_cell.angle_alpha   90.00
_cell.angle_beta   90.00
_cell.angle_gamma   90.00
#
_symmetry.space_group_name_H-M   'P 1'
#
loop_
_entity.id
_entity.type
_entity.pdbx_description
1 polymer ?
#
loop_
_entity_poly.entity_id
_entity_poly.type
_entity_poly.pdbx_seq_one_letter_code
_entity_poly.pdbx_strand_id
1 'polypeptide(L)'
;VDRPQADLHLHLYQLSDLEPEEDLVDDETDGGGDDGGLSLCTQWTLPRRDFQGLWDTLILEDHVKDRLLDYAVSAMLFAKKKVNSHVISWNRVVLLHGPPGTGKTSLSK
;
A
#
# COMPACT_ATOMS: atom_id res chain seq x y z
N VAL A 1 -11.64 25.61 34.18
CA VAL A 1 -10.78 24.54 33.65
C VAL A 1 -11.29 24.25 32.26
N ASP A 2 -10.66 24.87 31.26
CA ASP A 2 -11.02 24.73 29.86
C ASP A 2 -10.64 23.32 29.41
N ARG A 3 -11.60 22.49 29.03
CA ARG A 3 -11.30 21.15 28.51
C ARG A 3 -11.01 21.30 27.02
N PRO A 4 -9.88 20.80 26.51
CA PRO A 4 -9.63 20.83 25.07
C PRO A 4 -10.75 20.05 24.38
N GLN A 5 -11.50 20.74 23.53
CA GLN A 5 -12.49 20.14 22.66
C GLN A 5 -11.73 19.49 21.50
N ALA A 6 -11.85 18.18 21.36
CA ALA A 6 -11.21 17.41 20.30
C ALA A 6 -12.26 16.83 19.36
N ASP A 7 -11.92 16.72 18.08
CA ASP A 7 -12.72 16.04 17.08
C ASP A 7 -12.36 14.54 17.08
N LEU A 8 -13.37 13.68 17.23
CA LEU A 8 -13.16 12.23 17.35
C LEU A 8 -13.38 11.56 16.00
N HIS A 9 -12.31 11.03 15.42
CA HIS A 9 -12.32 10.31 14.15
C HIS A 9 -12.20 8.81 14.40
N LEU A 10 -13.27 8.05 14.14
CA LEU A 10 -13.30 6.59 14.32
C LEU A 10 -13.29 5.89 12.96
N HIS A 11 -12.32 4.99 12.76
CA HIS A 11 -12.20 4.16 11.57
C HIS A 11 -12.50 2.70 11.92
N LEU A 12 -13.66 2.20 11.50
CA LEU A 12 -14.07 0.80 11.68
C LEU A 12 -13.72 0.02 10.41
N TYR A 13 -13.06 -1.12 10.57
CA TYR A 13 -12.71 -2.01 9.46
C TYR A 13 -12.74 -3.48 9.88
N GLN A 14 -12.87 -4.38 8.90
CA GLN A 14 -12.83 -5.82 9.09
C GLN A 14 -11.72 -6.39 8.20
N LEU A 15 -10.87 -7.24 8.79
CA LEU A 15 -9.77 -7.86 8.08
C LEU A 15 -10.27 -8.97 7.16
N SER A 16 -9.75 -8.98 5.93
CA SER A 16 -9.93 -10.04 4.96
C SER A 16 -8.94 -11.18 5.22
N ASP A 17 -9.49 -12.39 5.16
CA ASP A 17 -8.77 -13.67 5.21
C ASP A 17 -8.84 -14.42 3.86
N LEU A 18 -9.23 -13.71 2.79
CA LEU A 18 -9.25 -14.27 1.44
C LEU A 18 -7.83 -14.59 0.97
N GLU A 19 -7.68 -15.74 0.32
CA GLU A 19 -6.42 -16.12 -0.33
C GLU A 19 -6.04 -15.06 -1.37
N PRO A 20 -4.74 -14.76 -1.54
CA PRO A 20 -4.31 -13.87 -2.61
C PRO A 20 -4.74 -14.43 -3.97
N GLU A 21 -5.19 -13.55 -4.86
CA GLU A 21 -5.44 -13.92 -6.24
C GLU A 21 -4.10 -13.87 -7.00
N GLU A 22 -3.83 -14.88 -7.82
CA GLU A 22 -2.66 -14.93 -8.69
C GLU A 22 -3.06 -14.67 -10.13
N ASP A 23 -2.46 -13.65 -10.76
CA ASP A 23 -2.58 -13.42 -12.18
C ASP A 23 -1.61 -14.36 -12.91
N LEU A 24 -2.13 -15.48 -13.40
CA LEU A 24 -1.38 -16.48 -14.15
C LEU A 24 -1.37 -16.15 -15.64
N VAL A 25 -0.24 -16.40 -16.30
CA VAL A 25 -0.18 -16.48 -17.77
C VAL A 25 0.14 -17.90 -18.20
N ASP A 26 -0.52 -18.33 -19.27
CA ASP A 26 -0.28 -19.62 -19.90
C ASP A 26 1.15 -19.63 -20.45
N ASP A 27 1.96 -20.59 -20.00
CA ASP A 27 3.29 -20.81 -20.54
C ASP A 27 3.15 -21.58 -21.87
N GLU A 28 3.29 -20.89 -23.00
CA GLU A 28 3.23 -21.52 -24.33
C GLU A 28 4.53 -22.31 -24.67
N THR A 29 5.35 -22.71 -23.69
CA THR A 29 6.50 -23.56 -23.97
C THR A 29 6.06 -25.00 -24.26
N ASP A 30 6.12 -25.33 -25.55
CA ASP A 30 5.83 -26.62 -26.15
C ASP A 30 6.71 -27.74 -25.56
N GLY A 31 6.09 -28.59 -24.73
CA GLY A 31 6.60 -29.92 -24.41
C GLY A 31 7.26 -30.09 -23.03
N GLY A 32 6.46 -30.18 -21.95
CA GLY A 32 7.03 -30.62 -20.68
C GLY A 32 6.18 -30.57 -19.41
N GLY A 33 4.88 -30.84 -19.44
CA GLY A 33 4.16 -31.45 -18.30
C GLY A 33 4.19 -30.76 -16.92
N ASP A 34 4.29 -29.43 -16.84
CA ASP A 34 3.97 -28.70 -15.61
C ASP A 34 2.67 -27.91 -15.82
N ASP A 35 1.59 -28.37 -15.16
CA ASP A 35 0.28 -27.72 -15.12
C ASP A 35 0.35 -26.52 -14.16
N GLY A 36 1.25 -25.58 -14.45
CA GLY A 36 1.62 -24.49 -13.57
C GLY A 36 1.90 -23.23 -14.37
N GLY A 37 0.84 -22.48 -14.71
CA GLY A 37 0.98 -21.17 -15.32
C GLY A 37 1.91 -20.25 -14.51
N LEU A 38 2.62 -19.34 -15.19
CA LEU A 38 3.56 -18.44 -14.53
C LEU A 38 2.80 -17.32 -13.81
N SER A 39 3.00 -17.19 -12.48
CA SER A 39 2.42 -16.13 -11.67
C SER A 39 3.11 -14.79 -11.93
N LEU A 40 2.39 -13.83 -12.50
CA LEU A 40 2.92 -12.49 -12.81
C LEU A 40 2.77 -11.49 -11.66
N CYS A 41 1.62 -11.58 -10.98
CA CYS A 41 1.17 -10.59 -10.02
C CYS A 41 0.36 -11.29 -8.95
N THR A 42 0.58 -10.89 -7.70
CA THR A 42 -0.24 -11.30 -6.57
C THR A 42 -1.13 -10.13 -6.16
N GLN A 43 -2.43 -10.35 -6.17
CA GLN A 43 -3.43 -9.36 -5.76
C GLN A 43 -3.94 -9.69 -4.35
N TRP A 44 -3.99 -8.66 -3.50
CA TRP A 44 -4.46 -8.77 -2.12
C TRP A 44 -5.68 -7.88 -1.88
N THR A 45 -6.76 -8.45 -1.34
CA THR A 45 -7.89 -7.67 -0.85
C THR A 45 -7.54 -6.96 0.46
N LEU A 46 -7.73 -5.64 0.51
CA LEU A 46 -7.50 -4.82 1.70
C LEU A 46 -8.80 -4.56 2.48
N PRO A 47 -8.73 -4.37 3.81
CA PRO A 47 -7.55 -4.54 4.67
C PRO A 47 -7.29 -6.03 4.96
N ARG A 48 -6.03 -6.47 4.90
CA ARG A 48 -5.66 -7.89 4.99
C ARG A 48 -5.11 -8.25 6.36
N ARG A 49 -5.42 -9.45 6.88
CA ARG A 49 -4.88 -9.93 8.16
C ARG A 49 -3.35 -10.00 8.17
N ASP A 50 -2.74 -10.46 7.09
CA ASP A 50 -1.29 -10.62 6.97
C ASP A 50 -0.51 -9.29 7.13
N PHE A 51 -1.16 -8.15 6.90
CA PHE A 51 -0.54 -6.82 7.00
C PHE A 51 -0.89 -6.11 8.31
N GLN A 52 -1.75 -6.70 9.15
CA GLN A 52 -2.13 -6.11 10.42
C GLN A 52 -0.90 -5.94 11.34
N GLY A 53 -0.71 -4.73 11.86
CA GLY A 53 0.41 -4.41 12.75
C GLY A 53 1.77 -4.30 12.04
N LEU A 54 1.86 -4.60 10.74
CA LEU A 54 3.10 -4.49 9.96
C LEU A 54 3.65 -3.07 10.02
N TRP A 55 2.77 -2.08 9.85
CA TRP A 55 3.11 -0.67 9.97
C TRP A 55 3.79 -0.34 11.31
N ASP A 56 3.27 -0.85 12.43
CA ASP A 56 3.78 -0.55 13.77
C ASP A 56 5.16 -1.18 14.01
N THR A 57 5.42 -2.35 13.43
CA THR A 57 6.72 -3.06 13.57
C THR A 57 7.89 -2.40 12.86
N LEU A 58 7.63 -1.54 11.86
CA LEU A 58 8.69 -0.89 11.10
C LEU A 58 9.38 0.20 11.92
N ILE A 59 10.64 0.01 12.29
CA ILE A 59 11.44 1.05 12.95
C ILE A 59 12.20 1.81 11.86
N LEU A 60 11.75 3.03 11.58
CA LEU A 60 12.31 3.93 10.57
C LEU A 60 12.78 5.22 11.24
N GLU A 61 13.54 6.02 10.49
CA GLU A 61 13.89 7.37 10.93
C GLU A 61 12.64 8.22 11.22
N ASP A 62 12.81 9.20 12.11
CA ASP A 62 11.74 10.08 12.52
C ASP A 62 11.04 10.73 11.32
N HIS A 63 9.72 10.82 11.41
CA HIS A 63 8.84 11.44 10.41
C HIS A 63 8.76 10.77 9.04
N VAL A 64 9.51 9.70 8.76
CA VAL A 64 9.42 9.01 7.45
C VAL A 64 8.00 8.46 7.22
N LYS A 65 7.46 7.79 8.23
CA LYS A 65 6.09 7.25 8.22
C LYS A 65 5.04 8.35 8.05
N ASP A 66 5.15 9.42 8.84
CA ASP A 66 4.21 10.54 8.83
C ASP A 66 4.20 11.24 7.47
N ARG A 67 5.40 11.57 6.94
CA ARG A 67 5.53 12.23 5.63
C ARG A 67 4.98 11.38 4.50
N LEU A 68 5.19 10.06 4.55
CA LEU A 68 4.65 9.14 3.57
C LEU A 68 3.12 9.12 3.63
N LEU A 69 2.55 9.04 4.83
CA LEU A 69 1.11 9.01 5.04
C LEU A 69 0.45 10.33 4.62
N ASP A 70 1.01 11.47 5.05
CA ASP A 70 0.54 12.81 4.67
C ASP A 70 0.53 12.99 3.16
N TYR A 71 1.60 12.54 2.49
CA TYR A 71 1.69 12.57 1.05
C TYR A 71 0.61 11.70 0.39
N ALA A 72 0.45 10.45 0.83
CA ALA A 72 -0.55 9.52 0.28
C ALA A 72 -1.98 10.02 0.47
N VAL A 73 -2.30 10.56 1.65
CA VAL A 73 -3.62 11.14 1.96
C VAL A 73 -3.87 12.38 1.09
N SER A 74 -2.89 13.27 0.98
CA SER A 74 -2.99 14.48 0.14
C SER A 74 -3.17 14.13 -1.34
N ALA A 75 -2.41 13.14 -1.83
CA ALA A 75 -2.52 12.57 -3.16
C ALA A 75 -3.94 12.04 -3.43
N MET A 76 -4.47 11.19 -2.54
CA MET A 76 -5.84 10.69 -2.67
C MET A 76 -6.89 11.80 -2.64
N LEU A 77 -6.69 12.82 -1.80
CA LEU A 77 -7.57 13.98 -1.72
C LEU A 77 -7.56 14.79 -3.03
N PHE A 78 -6.38 15.05 -3.60
CA PHE A 78 -6.24 15.76 -4.88
C PHE A 78 -6.86 14.98 -6.04
N ALA A 79 -6.70 13.65 -6.06
CA ALA A 79 -7.37 12.78 -7.02
C ALA A 79 -8.90 12.86 -6.88
N LYS A 80 -9.43 12.74 -5.66
CA LYS A 80 -10.87 12.82 -5.37
C LYS A 80 -11.47 14.18 -5.77
N LYS A 81 -10.70 15.26 -5.63
CA LYS A 81 -11.08 16.62 -6.02
C LYS A 81 -10.85 16.93 -7.50
N LYS A 82 -10.32 15.99 -8.30
CA LYS A 82 -10.02 16.15 -9.74
C LYS A 82 -9.16 17.39 -10.03
N VAL A 83 -8.17 17.66 -9.18
CA VAL A 83 -7.24 18.78 -9.37
C VAL A 83 -6.53 18.63 -10.72
N ASN A 84 -6.48 19.72 -11.50
CA ASN A 84 -5.80 19.72 -12.79
C ASN A 84 -4.29 19.63 -12.60
N SER A 85 -3.70 18.53 -13.07
CA SER A 85 -2.25 18.25 -12.97
C SER A 85 -1.38 19.24 -13.75
N HIS A 86 -1.95 19.99 -14.70
CA HIS A 86 -1.22 21.03 -15.44
C HIS A 86 -1.09 22.34 -14.64
N VAL A 87 -1.94 22.55 -13.63
CA VAL A 87 -1.89 23.74 -12.77
C VAL A 87 -1.16 23.41 -11.48
N ILE A 88 -1.49 22.26 -10.87
CA ILE A 88 -0.80 21.73 -9.69
C ILE A 88 -0.21 20.39 -10.09
N SER A 89 1.08 20.38 -10.41
CA SER A 89 1.79 19.16 -10.77
C SER A 89 1.97 18.27 -9.54
N TRP A 90 1.38 17.09 -9.58
CA TRP A 90 1.61 16.05 -8.58
C TRP A 90 1.64 14.70 -9.29
N ASN A 91 2.77 14.00 -9.17
CA ASN A 91 2.96 12.67 -9.74
C ASN A 91 2.45 11.64 -8.74
N ARG A 92 1.59 10.70 -9.13
CA ARG A 92 1.00 9.69 -8.22
C ARG A 92 2.00 8.58 -7.83
N VAL A 93 3.27 8.91 -7.65
CA VAL A 93 4.37 7.96 -7.54
C VAL A 93 5.16 8.22 -6.26
N VAL A 94 5.39 7.16 -5.51
CA VAL A 94 6.29 7.14 -4.35
C VAL A 94 7.49 6.25 -4.69
N LEU A 95 8.69 6.73 -4.40
CA LEU A 95 9.92 5.95 -4.54
C LEU A 95 10.53 5.72 -3.15
N LEU A 96 10.62 4.45 -2.75
CA LEU A 96 11.29 4.03 -1.52
C LEU A 96 12.69 3.49 -1.88
N HIS A 97 13.76 4.05 -1.32
CA HIS A 97 15.14 3.65 -1.61
C HIS A 97 15.93 3.37 -0.32
N GLY A 98 16.98 2.54 -0.43
CA GLY A 98 17.85 2.17 0.69
C GLY A 98 18.41 0.73 0.57
N PRO A 99 19.36 0.34 1.44
CA PRO A 99 19.98 -0.99 1.43
C PRO A 99 18.97 -2.15 1.41
N PRO A 100 19.32 -3.33 0.87
CA PRO A 100 18.43 -4.50 0.94
C PRO A 100 18.09 -4.85 2.40
N GLY A 101 16.88 -5.35 2.65
CA GLY A 101 16.42 -5.73 4.00
C GLY A 101 15.90 -4.60 4.89
N THR A 102 15.89 -3.34 4.44
CA THR A 102 15.41 -2.19 5.25
C THR A 102 13.88 -2.03 5.31
N GLY A 103 13.11 -3.10 5.09
CA GLY A 103 11.65 -3.06 5.22
C GLY A 103 10.87 -2.25 4.17
N LYS A 104 11.49 -1.80 3.07
CA LYS A 104 10.82 -1.00 2.01
C LYS A 104 9.57 -1.67 1.45
N THR A 105 9.64 -2.96 1.11
CA THR A 105 8.51 -3.74 0.60
C THR A 105 7.41 -3.91 1.65
N SER A 106 7.80 -4.03 2.93
CA SER A 106 6.84 -4.08 4.04
C SER A 106 6.18 -2.73 4.29
N LEU A 107 6.88 -1.61 4.04
CA LEU A 107 6.34 -0.27 4.16
C LEU A 107 5.35 0.08 3.02
N SER A 108 5.52 -0.53 1.84
CA SER A 108 4.61 -0.36 0.71
C SER A 108 3.36 -1.23 0.76
N LYS A 109 3.29 -2.18 1.71
CA LYS A 109 2.12 -3.03 1.96
C LYS A 109 1.20 -2.36 2.97
#